data_AF-A0A655AWT9-F1
#
_entry.id   AF-A0A655AWT9-F1
#
_cell.length_a   1.000
_cell.length_b   1.000
_cell.length_c   1.000
_cell.angle_alpha   90.00
_cell.angle_beta   90.00
_cell.angle_gamma   90.00
#
_symmetry.space_group_name_H-M   'P 1'
#
loop_
_entity.id
_entity.type
_entity.pdbx_description
1 polymer ?
#
loop_
_entity_poly.entity_id
_entity_poly.type
_entity_poly.pdbx_seq_one_letter_code
_entity_poly.pdbx_strand_id
1 'polypeptide(L)' 'MLGQLIALYEHQVFTEGVVWGIDSFDQWGVELGKTQAKALLPVITGAGSPPPQSDSSTDGLVRRYRTERGRAG' A
#
# COMPACT_ATOMS: atom_id res chain seq x y z
N MET A 1 -16.51 -15.93 -26.81
CA MET A 1 -15.64 -14.82 -27.28
C MET A 1 -14.93 -14.10 -26.14
N LEU A 2 -15.59 -13.69 -25.05
CA LEU A 2 -14.92 -12.98 -23.95
C LEU A 2 -13.71 -13.74 -23.36
N GLY A 3 -13.84 -15.04 -23.08
CA GLY A 3 -12.72 -15.84 -22.55
C GLY A 3 -11.51 -15.91 -23.48
N GLN A 4 -11.73 -15.92 -24.80
CA GLN A 4 -10.63 -15.90 -25.78
C GLN A 4 -9.92 -14.53 -25.80
N LEU A 5 -10.68 -13.45 -25.62
CA LEU A 5 -10.11 -12.11 -25.51
C LEU A 5 -9.30 -11.94 -24.22
N ILE A 6 -9.79 -12.45 -23.08
CA ILE A 6 -9.04 -12.44 -21.81
C ILE A 6 -7.75 -13.25 -21.96
N ALA A 7 -7.85 -14.48 -22.48
CA ALA A 7 -6.70 -15.36 -22.69
C ALA A 7 -5.65 -14.73 -23.63
N LEU A 8 -6.08 -13.98 -24.66
CA LEU A 8 -5.16 -13.24 -25.53
C LEU A 8 -4.32 -12.23 -24.74
N TYR A 9 -4.95 -11.43 -23.86
CA TYR A 9 -4.23 -10.46 -23.04
C TYR A 9 -3.36 -11.11 -21.96
N GLU A 10 -3.79 -12.23 -21.37
CA GLU A 10 -2.96 -13.01 -20.43
C GLU A 10 -1.65 -13.47 -21.10
N HIS A 11 -1.72 -13.99 -22.32
CA HIS A 11 -0.53 -14.44 -23.05
C HIS A 11 0.33 -13.26 -23.54
N GLN A 12 -0.28 -12.13 -23.87
CA GLN A 12 0.46 -10.91 -24.21
C GLN A 12 1.30 -10.44 -23.02
N VAL A 13 0.68 -10.25 -21.84
CA VAL A 13 1.36 -9.82 -20.61
C VAL A 13 2.45 -10.82 -20.20
N PHE A 14 2.19 -12.12 -20.31
CA PHE A 14 3.20 -13.16 -20.08
C PHE A 14 4.40 -13.01 -21.02
N THR A 15 4.16 -12.85 -22.33
CA THR A 15 5.23 -12.72 -23.34
C THR A 15 6.09 -11.49 -23.07
N GLU A 16 5.47 -10.36 -22.73
CA GLU A 16 6.17 -9.13 -22.33
C GLU A 16 7.07 -9.38 -21.10
N GLY A 17 6.57 -10.08 -20.08
CA GLY A 17 7.35 -10.46 -18.90
C GLY A 17 8.58 -11.34 -19.22
N VAL A 18 8.40 -12.33 -20.11
CA VAL A 18 9.53 -13.17 -20.58
C VAL A 18 10.58 -12.34 -21.31
N VAL A 19 10.17 -11.40 -22.18
CA VAL A 19 11.10 -10.51 -22.91
C VAL A 19 11.87 -9.60 -21.96
N TRP A 20 11.21 -9.08 -20.90
CA TRP A 20 11.84 -8.21 -19.90
C TRP A 20 12.61 -8.95 -18.81
N GLY A 21 12.49 -10.29 -18.73
CA GLY A 21 13.13 -11.09 -17.68
C GLY A 21 12.56 -10.80 -16.29
N ILE A 22 11.27 -10.48 -16.20
CA ILE A 22 10.55 -10.19 -14.94
C ILE A 22 9.52 -11.30 -14.71
N ASP A 23 9.27 -11.67 -13.46
CA ASP A 23 8.21 -12.61 -13.11
C ASP A 23 6.83 -11.95 -13.21
N SER A 24 6.03 -12.35 -14.20
CA SER A 24 4.66 -11.85 -14.40
C SER A 24 3.66 -12.30 -13.32
N PHE A 25 4.04 -13.25 -12.47
CA PHE A 25 3.14 -13.89 -11.51
C PHE A 25 3.43 -13.49 -10.06
N ASP A 26 4.51 -12.76 -9.80
CA ASP A 26 4.82 -12.24 -8.47
C ASP A 26 4.17 -10.89 -8.19
N GLN A 27 4.07 -10.55 -6.90
CA GLN A 27 3.51 -9.27 -6.44
C GLN A 27 4.21 -8.74 -5.18
N TRP A 28 5.55 -8.82 -5.09
CA TRP A 28 6.27 -8.40 -3.88
C TRP A 28 6.03 -6.92 -3.49
N GLY A 29 5.79 -6.06 -4.47
CA GLY A 29 5.60 -4.62 -4.27
C GLY A 29 4.45 -4.23 -3.33
N VAL A 30 3.49 -5.13 -3.06
CA VAL A 30 2.35 -4.83 -2.19
C VAL A 30 2.68 -4.96 -0.69
N GLU A 31 3.73 -5.70 -0.34
CA GLU A 31 3.96 -6.13 1.04
C GLU A 31 4.45 -5.01 1.95
N LEU A 32 5.26 -4.08 1.43
CA LEU A 32 5.73 -2.93 2.21
C LEU A 32 4.56 -2.03 2.63
N GLY A 33 3.65 -1.72 1.70
CA GLY A 33 2.47 -0.91 1.98
C GLY A 33 1.53 -1.57 3.00
N LYS A 34 1.29 -2.88 2.87
CA LYS A 34 0.52 -3.65 3.86
C LYS A 34 1.17 -3.60 5.25
N THR A 35 2.49 -3.73 5.32
CA THR A 35 3.24 -3.70 6.58
C THR A 35 3.16 -2.32 7.24
N GLN A 36 3.40 -1.26 6.46
CA GLN A 36 3.31 0.12 6.94
C GLN A 36 1.89 0.47 7.40
N ALA A 37 0.86 0.09 6.64
CA ALA A 37 -0.53 0.34 7.03
C ALA A 37 -0.90 -0.36 8.35
N LYS A 38 -0.46 -1.62 8.55
CA LYS A 38 -0.66 -2.34 9.81
C LYS A 38 0.02 -1.64 10.99
N ALA A 39 1.24 -1.13 10.78
CA ALA A 39 1.97 -0.38 11.81
C ALA A 39 1.33 0.98 12.12
N LEU A 40 0.78 1.66 11.11
CA LEU A 40 0.17 2.98 11.24
C LEU A 40 -1.22 2.94 11.89
N LEU A 41 -1.98 1.84 11.70
CA LEU A 41 -3.33 1.69 12.24
C LEU A 41 -3.47 2.02 13.74
N PRO A 42 -2.65 1.46 14.67
CA PRO A 42 -2.73 1.83 16.09
C PRO A 42 -2.34 3.29 16.35
N VAL A 43 -1.45 3.88 15.55
CA VAL A 43 -0.98 5.27 15.72
C VAL A 43 -2.13 6.26 15.47
N ILE A 44 -2.93 6.01 14.43
CA ILE A 44 -4.04 6.91 14.04
C ILE A 44 -5.34 6.64 14.81
N THR A 45 -5.49 5.46 15.41
CA THR A 45 -6.72 5.07 16.14
C THR A 45 -6.60 5.18 17.66
N GLY A 46 -5.37 5.19 18.20
CA GLY A 46 -5.11 5.27 19.64
C GLY A 46 -5.69 6.53 20.31
N ALA A 47 -5.97 6.42 21.61
CA ALA A 47 -6.64 7.48 22.38
C ALA A 47 -5.69 8.57 22.91
N GLY A 48 -4.39 8.26 23.06
CA GLY A 48 -3.37 9.20 23.56
C GLY A 48 -2.36 9.60 22.48
N SER A 49 -1.56 10.63 22.76
CA SER A 49 -0.76 11.32 21.74
C SER A 49 0.08 10.37 20.90
N PRO A 50 0.11 10.55 19.57
CA PRO A 50 0.84 9.65 18.69
C PRO A 50 2.34 9.77 19.01
N PRO A 51 3.06 8.64 19.11
CA PRO A 51 4.52 8.67 19.19
C PRO A 51 5.11 9.31 17.93
N PRO A 52 6.35 9.85 17.99
CA PRO A 52 7.05 10.34 16.80
C PRO A 52 7.13 9.26 15.72
N GLN A 53 6.81 9.62 14.48
CA GLN A 53 6.95 8.73 13.32
C GLN A 53 8.35 8.83 12.71
N SER A 54 8.68 7.88 11.83
CA SER A 54 10.00 7.78 11.19
C SER A 54 10.38 8.99 10.32
N ASP A 55 9.39 9.70 9.79
CA ASP A 55 9.58 10.88 8.96
C ASP A 55 8.59 11.98 9.34
N SER A 56 9.00 13.23 9.09
CA SER A 56 8.24 14.43 9.48
C SER A 56 6.94 14.59 8.69
N SER A 57 6.86 14.05 7.47
CA SER A 57 5.64 14.12 6.65
C SER A 57 4.55 13.23 7.26
N THR A 58 4.88 11.97 7.55
CA THR A 58 3.97 11.02 8.21
C THR A 58 3.55 11.51 9.59
N ASP A 59 4.47 12.02 10.42
CA ASP A 59 4.14 12.57 11.74
C ASP A 59 3.15 13.76 11.65
N GLY A 60 3.42 14.70 10.74
CA GLY A 60 2.55 15.86 10.51
C GLY A 60 1.14 15.47 10.05
N LEU A 61 1.03 14.52 9.11
CA LEU A 61 -0.25 14.03 8.60
C LEU A 61 -1.03 13.25 9.67
N VAL A 62 -0.35 12.43 10.47
CA VAL A 62 -0.97 11.70 11.59
C VAL A 62 -1.56 12.66 12.60
N ARG A 63 -0.80 13.68 13.04
CA ARG A 63 -1.28 14.67 14.01
C ARG A 63 -2.48 15.43 13.45
N ARG A 64 -2.39 15.92 12.21
CA ARG A 64 -3.49 16.61 11.53
C ARG A 64 -4.75 15.74 11.45
N TYR A 65 -4.62 14.51 10.97
CA TYR A 65 -5.74 13.56 10.88
C TYR A 65 -6.41 13.33 12.24
N ARG A 66 -5.62 13.13 13.29
CA ARG A 66 -6.15 12.90 14.64
C ARG A 66 -6.86 14.12 15.19
N THR A 67 -6.35 15.34 14.97
CA THR A 67 -7.03 16.58 15.34
C THR A 67 -8.38 16.70 14.63
N GLU A 68 -8.44 16.48 13.31
CA GLU A 68 -9.68 16.52 12.52
C GLU A 68 -10.71 15.47 12.99
N ARG A 69 -10.24 14.37 13.59
CA ARG A 69 -11.07 13.27 14.10
C ARG A 69 -11.34 13.35 15.61
N GLY A 70 -11.01 14.47 16.26
CA GLY A 70 -11.26 14.70 17.69
C GLY A 70 -10.38 13.87 18.64
N ARG A 71 -9.22 13.38 18.19
CA ARG A 71 -8.28 12.50 18.92
C ARG A 71 -6.93 13.18 19.21
N ALA A 72 -6.94 14.48 19.48
CA ALA A 72 -5.75 15.31 19.64
C ALA A 72 -4.95 15.04 20.94
N GLY A 73 -5.53 14.30 21.89
CA GLY A 73 -4.88 13.88 23.14
C GLY A 73 -3.79 12.85 22.89
#